data_AF-A0A1Q7MV93-F1
#
_entry.id   AF-A0A1Q7MV93-F1
#
_cell.length_a   1.000
_cell.length_b   1.000
_cell.length_c   1.000
_cell.angle_alpha   90.00
_cell.angle_beta   90.00
_cell.angle_gamma   90.00
#
_symmetry.space_group_name_H-M   'P 1'
#
loop_
_entity.id
_entity.type
_entity.pdbx_description
1 polymer ?
#
loop_
_entity_poly.entity_id
_entity_poly.type
_entity_poly.pdbx_seq_one_letter_code
_entity_poly.pdbx_strand_id
1 'polypeptide(L)'
;MARFVLFLILFIIVSRLFWRIIDSFIEGVTGQRRHPRVPERGVPMARDPVCGTFVLPERAVTLVDGRTRLFFCSEVCRDKYRARTA
;
A
#
# COMPACT_ATOMS: atom_id res chain seq x y z
N MET A 1 51.50 -24.99 -1.44
CA MET A 1 50.51 -24.25 -0.62
C MET A 1 50.06 -22.93 -1.24
N ALA A 2 50.96 -21.99 -1.58
CA ALA A 2 50.59 -20.69 -2.17
C ALA A 2 49.74 -20.76 -3.45
N ARG A 3 49.99 -21.72 -4.34
CA ARG A 3 49.19 -21.93 -5.57
C ARG A 3 47.75 -22.33 -5.28
N PHE A 4 47.51 -23.19 -4.27
CA PHE A 4 46.16 -23.58 -3.85
C PHE A 4 45.40 -22.39 -3.25
N VAL A 5 46.08 -21.57 -2.44
CA VAL A 5 45.49 -20.35 -1.87
C VAL A 5 45.10 -19.37 -2.98
N LEU A 6 45.95 -19.21 -4.00
CA LEU A 6 45.66 -18.33 -5.15
C LEU A 6 44.44 -18.82 -5.96
N PHE A 7 44.34 -20.12 -6.23
CA PHE A 7 43.16 -20.68 -6.92
C PHE A 7 41.88 -20.53 -6.09
N LEU A 8 41.95 -20.71 -4.77
CA LEU A 8 40.80 -20.54 -3.87
C LEU A 8 40.33 -19.09 -3.85
N ILE A 9 41.26 -18.13 -3.77
CA ILE A 9 40.95 -16.68 -3.84
C ILE A 9 40.33 -16.34 -5.20
N LEU A 10 40.91 -16.80 -6.30
CA LEU A 10 40.42 -16.53 -7.65
C LEU A 10 39.01 -17.11 -7.84
N PHE A 11 38.75 -18.30 -7.33
CA PHE A 11 37.42 -18.93 -7.35
C PHE A 11 36.39 -18.13 -6.53
N ILE A 12 36.76 -17.62 -5.35
CA ILE A 12 35.89 -16.76 -4.52
C ILE A 12 35.57 -15.44 -5.23
N ILE A 13 36.53 -14.85 -5.94
CA ILE A 13 36.33 -13.60 -6.68
C ILE A 13 35.35 -13.85 -7.84
N VAL A 14 35.57 -14.91 -8.62
CA VAL A 14 34.72 -15.29 -9.75
C VAL A 14 33.29 -15.59 -9.28
N SER A 15 33.13 -16.34 -8.19
CA SER A 15 31.80 -16.66 -7.66
C SER A 15 31.06 -15.42 -7.17
N ARG A 16 31.76 -14.47 -6.51
CA ARG A 16 31.17 -13.18 -6.13
C ARG A 16 30.74 -12.35 -7.32
N LEU A 17 31.54 -12.30 -8.38
CA LEU A 17 31.17 -11.59 -9.60
C LEU A 17 29.95 -12.22 -10.27
N PHE A 18 29.93 -13.55 -10.34
CA PHE A 18 28.83 -14.29 -10.94
C PHE A 18 27.51 -14.07 -10.19
N TRP A 19 27.54 -14.12 -8.85
CA TRP A 19 26.38 -13.83 -8.00
C TRP A 19 25.85 -12.40 -8.22
N ARG A 20 26.72 -11.38 -8.25
CA ARG A 20 26.30 -9.99 -8.49
C ARG A 20 25.60 -9.80 -9.84
N ILE A 21 26.04 -10.50 -10.88
CA ILE A 21 25.45 -10.41 -12.21
C ILE A 21 24.08 -11.08 -12.23
N ILE A 22 23.95 -12.27 -11.62
CA ILE A 22 22.69 -13.00 -11.55
C ILE A 22 21.63 -12.21 -10.79
N ASP A 23 21.96 -11.64 -9.62
CA ASP A 23 21.03 -10.78 -8.87
C ASP A 23 20.51 -9.63 -9.74
N SER A 24 21.39 -8.99 -10.53
CA SER A 24 20.99 -7.90 -11.44
C SER A 24 20.07 -8.34 -12.58
N PHE A 25 20.25 -9.54 -13.13
CA PHE A 25 19.36 -10.06 -14.17
C PHE A 25 18.00 -10.50 -13.60
N ILE A 26 17.99 -11.12 -12.42
CA ILE A 26 16.74 -11.50 -11.73
C ILE A 26 15.94 -10.26 -11.38
N GLU A 27 16.55 -9.18 -10.90
CA GLU A 27 15.87 -7.90 -10.63
C GLU A 27 15.23 -7.28 -11.88
N GLY A 28 15.86 -7.44 -13.05
CA GLY A 28 15.31 -7.00 -14.33
C GLY A 28 14.10 -7.82 -14.83
N VAL A 29 14.06 -9.13 -14.55
CA VAL A 29 12.99 -10.04 -15.00
C VAL A 29 11.86 -10.16 -13.98
N THR A 30 12.17 -10.12 -12.69
CA THR A 30 11.17 -10.22 -11.62
C THR A 30 10.37 -8.95 -11.43
N GLY A 31 10.74 -7.83 -12.08
CA GLY A 31 9.92 -6.64 -12.13
C GLY A 31 9.42 -6.30 -10.73
N GLN A 32 10.36 -6.08 -9.80
CA GLN A 32 10.05 -5.52 -8.49
C GLN A 32 9.38 -4.18 -8.80
N ARG A 33 8.05 -4.20 -8.92
CA ARG A 33 7.22 -3.01 -8.90
C ARG A 33 7.71 -2.32 -7.66
N ARG A 34 8.43 -1.21 -7.84
CA ARG A 34 8.57 -0.21 -6.80
C ARG A 34 7.14 0.03 -6.38
N HIS A 35 6.71 -0.65 -5.31
CA HIS A 35 5.47 -0.33 -4.67
C HIS A 35 5.65 1.16 -4.38
N PRO A 36 4.85 2.03 -5.03
CA PRO A 36 4.86 3.42 -4.66
C PRO A 36 4.62 3.37 -3.16
N ARG A 37 5.55 3.90 -2.36
CA ARG A 37 5.28 4.13 -0.94
C ARG A 37 4.06 5.05 -0.96
N VAL A 38 2.88 4.47 -0.80
CA VAL A 38 1.66 5.23 -0.55
C VAL A 38 2.00 6.03 0.71
N PRO A 39 1.97 7.37 0.67
CA PRO A 39 2.37 8.16 1.80
C PRO A 39 1.59 7.69 3.04
N GLU A 40 2.30 7.26 4.09
CA GLU A 40 1.75 6.73 5.35
C GLU A 40 0.80 7.71 6.07
N ARG A 41 0.69 8.93 5.58
CA ARG A 41 -0.19 9.98 6.09
C ARG A 41 -1.46 10.10 5.25
N GLY A 42 -2.14 8.99 5.02
CA GLY A 42 -3.51 9.01 4.50
C GLY A 42 -4.47 9.43 5.61
N VAL A 43 -5.21 10.53 5.42
CA VAL A 43 -6.33 10.87 6.32
C VAL A 43 -7.36 9.74 6.19
N PRO A 44 -7.84 9.14 7.30
CA PRO A 44 -8.84 8.08 7.23
C PRO A 44 -10.10 8.63 6.57
N MET A 45 -10.41 8.15 5.36
CA MET A 45 -11.62 8.50 4.64
C MET A 45 -12.76 7.61 5.12
N ALA A 46 -13.90 8.21 5.42
CA ALA A 46 -15.13 7.47 5.69
C ALA A 46 -15.88 7.26 4.38
N ARG A 47 -16.59 6.14 4.26
CA ARG A 47 -17.42 5.82 3.10
C ARG A 47 -18.89 6.13 3.41
N ASP A 48 -19.55 6.85 2.50
CA ASP A 48 -20.99 7.09 2.57
C ASP A 48 -21.77 5.79 2.33
N PRO A 49 -22.69 5.37 3.23
CA PRO A 49 -23.48 4.15 3.08
C PRO A 49 -24.56 4.21 1.99
N VAL A 50 -24.90 5.40 1.48
CA VAL A 50 -25.95 5.58 0.46
C VAL A 50 -25.39 5.55 -0.95
N CYS A 51 -24.35 6.34 -1.22
CA CYS A 51 -23.76 6.47 -2.56
C CYS A 51 -22.39 5.80 -2.71
N GLY A 52 -21.73 5.41 -1.61
CA GLY A 52 -20.42 4.76 -1.63
C GLY A 52 -19.22 5.70 -1.84
N THR A 53 -19.44 7.01 -1.87
CA THR A 53 -18.39 8.02 -2.03
C THR A 53 -17.49 8.09 -0.78
N PHE A 54 -16.18 8.22 -0.99
CA PHE A 54 -15.22 8.44 0.09
C PHE A 54 -15.14 9.93 0.44
N VAL A 55 -15.29 10.25 1.72
CA VAL A 55 -15.33 11.61 2.24
C VAL A 55 -14.40 11.76 3.43
N LEU A 56 -13.86 12.97 3.61
CA LEU A 56 -13.08 13.29 4.79
C LEU A 56 -14.04 13.49 5.98
N PRO A 57 -13.88 12.74 7.08
CA PRO A 57 -14.72 12.85 8.27
C PRO A 57 -14.87 14.28 8.80
N GLU A 58 -13.83 15.12 8.66
CA GLU A 58 -13.81 16.51 9.11
C GLU A 58 -14.75 17.44 8.32
N ARG A 59 -15.08 17.10 7.07
CA ARG A 59 -15.92 17.92 6.18
C ARG A 59 -17.25 17.25 5.82
N ALA A 60 -17.45 16.01 6.25
CA ALA A 60 -18.62 15.22 5.91
C ALA A 60 -19.80 15.55 6.83
N VAL A 61 -21.02 15.33 6.32
CA VAL A 61 -22.23 15.41 7.13
C VAL A 61 -22.28 14.17 8.02
N THR A 62 -22.50 14.34 9.32
CA THR A 62 -22.53 13.23 10.27
C THR A 62 -23.93 12.91 10.76
N LEU A 63 -24.17 11.62 11.02
CA LEU A 63 -25.35 11.12 11.73
C LEU A 63 -24.89 10.16 12.82
N VAL A 64 -25.47 10.26 14.00
CA VAL A 64 -25.32 9.24 15.04
C VAL A 64 -26.50 8.29 14.93
N ASP A 65 -26.22 7.02 14.65
CA ASP A 65 -27.21 5.94 14.65
C ASP A 65 -26.84 4.93 15.75
N GLY A 66 -27.54 5.01 16.88
CA GLY A 66 -27.20 4.27 18.10
C GLY A 66 -25.79 4.60 18.62
N ARG A 67 -24.86 3.64 18.49
CA ARG A 67 -23.45 3.79 18.90
C ARG A 67 -22.50 4.08 17.73
N THR A 68 -22.99 4.11 16.50
CA THR A 68 -22.16 4.27 15.29
C THR A 68 -22.31 5.69 14.74
N ARG A 69 -21.18 6.33 14.41
CA ARG A 69 -21.17 7.60 13.65
C ARG A 69 -21.03 7.29 12.17
N LEU A 70 -22.04 7.68 11.40
CA LEU A 70 -22.08 7.55 9.95
C LEU A 70 -21.72 8.89 9.31
N PHE A 71 -20.98 8.82 8.21
CA PHE A 71 -20.54 9.99 7.44
C PHE A 71 -21.17 9.96 6.06
N PHE A 72 -21.68 11.10 5.60
CA PHE A 72 -22.37 11.27 4.34
C PHE A 72 -21.72 12.36 3.51
N CYS A 73 -21.77 12.21 2.19
CA CYS A 73 -21.23 13.20 1.26
C CYS A 73 -22.10 14.45 1.14
N SER A 74 -23.38 14.35 1.48
CA SER A 74 -24.36 15.43 1.36
C SER A 74 -25.52 15.22 2.31
N GLU A 75 -26.27 16.30 2.60
CA GLU A 75 -27.49 16.24 3.40
C GLU A 75 -28.55 15.35 2.75
N VAL A 76 -28.64 15.36 1.42
CA VAL A 76 -29.53 14.48 0.65
C VAL A 76 -29.26 13.00 0.93
N CYS A 77 -27.99 12.60 1.05
CA CYS A 77 -27.63 11.22 1.38
C CYS A 77 -28.01 10.88 2.82
N ARG A 78 -27.79 11.79 3.77
CA ARG A 78 -28.26 11.62 5.16
C ARG A 78 -29.77 11.43 5.23
N ASP A 79 -30.53 12.25 4.52
CA ASP A 79 -31.99 12.21 4.58
C ASP A 79 -32.55 10.94 3.91
N LYS A 80 -31.95 10.51 2.79
CA LYS A 80 -32.25 9.20 2.18
C LYS A 80 -31.93 8.04 3.12
N TYR A 81 -30.84 8.13 3.88
CA TYR A 81 -30.50 7.11 4.88
C TYR A 81 -31.54 7.10 6.01
N ARG A 82 -31.88 8.26 6.57
CA ARG A 82 -32.93 8.38 7.60
C ARG A 82 -34.27 7.83 7.13
N ALA A 83 -34.69 8.12 5.90
CA ALA A 83 -35.95 7.63 5.35
C ALA A 83 -35.97 6.10 5.14
N ARG A 84 -34.82 5.45 5.05
CA ARG A 84 -34.71 3.97 4.96
C ARG A 84 -34.58 3.29 6.31
N THR A 85 -34.00 3.97 7.30
CA THR A 85 -33.70 3.42 8.63
C THR A 85 -34.78 3.76 9.67
N ALA A 86 -35.63 4.77 9.41
CA ALA A 86 -36.84 5.07 10.19
C ALA A 86 -37.93 4.01 9.98
#